data_AF-A0A1Y1X6L2-F1
#
_entry.id   AF-A0A1Y1X6L2-F1
#
_cell.length_a   1.000
_cell.length_b   1.000
_cell.length_c   1.000
_cell.angle_alpha   90.00
_cell.angle_beta   90.00
_cell.angle_gamma   90.00
#
_symmetry.space_group_name_H-M   'P 1'
#
loop_
_entity.id
_entity.type
_entity.pdbx_description
1 polymer ?
#
loop_
_entity_poly.entity_id
_entity_poly.type
_entity_poly.pdbx_seq_one_letter_code
_entity_poly.pdbx_strand_id
1 'polypeptide(L)'
;MKLLILYATTMGNSKGVAEAISKSLDVYQFEDKRVMAVNQYDKEKLIDENIVIFVCSTIGKGNEPKMMTEFWHYLLREELPGYILSTIHFTVFGCGDSRFKLFNYPSKRLYRRLLQLGANPINDRGIGDASNENGHYQTLYPWIDDLKKNLEEKGLVSGATDGAGKSSDFSIEYLEEDASMNIDSSVRNNNNKTGELFEVVKNDRVTPNDYFRDTRLIHLKSTNSLSYNPGDIIDIIPVNLKSEINDAIVKLQWEEIANKPFIINSVNCDLPEEWKSTQTLRNLLENSLDIFGIPNLKMGRSLYSILENKLNDEDKAKLSDYESYIKNCINEKKSVLDILCEFPTKDLKIEEILEIIPTITARSYSIASSRKVSGDNLIELIIGINNYTTAKNETRYGIATKWISTLKPSEKICGEVKEGVMKFDSFAEQPAIMICTGTGIASIRSCLQERISQGQKENYLFFGFRNTNNDDYFMDELKKYSDEGSVKLFLAASRDQPEKVYVQNKLEENAKLVWELITKKNAHIIVSGNINTLPSSVKTALRDIYIEEGGYTLDQATQSIQSLEDQEIYQEECY
;
A
#
# COMPACT_ATOMS: atom_id res chain seq x y z
N MET A 1 -26.78 15.31 -18.79
CA MET A 1 -25.79 15.72 -17.75
C MET A 1 -24.47 15.01 -17.98
N LYS A 2 -23.35 15.72 -17.78
CA LYS A 2 -22.00 15.14 -17.78
C LYS A 2 -21.54 14.79 -16.36
N LEU A 3 -20.86 13.65 -16.21
CA LEU A 3 -20.25 13.20 -14.96
C LEU A 3 -18.72 13.15 -15.10
N LEU A 4 -18.04 13.90 -14.26
CA LEU A 4 -16.58 13.87 -14.12
C LEU A 4 -16.20 13.33 -12.74
N ILE A 5 -15.32 12.34 -12.70
CA ILE A 5 -14.72 11.81 -11.47
C ILE A 5 -13.23 12.10 -11.51
N LEU A 6 -12.76 12.99 -10.62
CA LEU A 6 -11.35 13.35 -10.51
C LEU A 6 -10.72 12.66 -9.30
N TYR A 7 -9.61 11.94 -9.50
CA TYR A 7 -8.87 11.31 -8.42
C TYR A 7 -7.48 11.91 -8.20
N ALA A 8 -7.08 11.97 -6.93
CA ALA A 8 -5.73 12.30 -6.48
C ALA A 8 -5.19 11.17 -5.61
N THR A 9 -4.11 10.52 -6.04
CA THR A 9 -3.57 9.30 -5.42
C THR A 9 -2.04 9.32 -5.39
N THR A 10 -1.43 8.51 -4.51
CA THR A 10 0.02 8.24 -4.55
C THR A 10 0.28 6.77 -4.87
N MET A 11 -0.44 5.86 -4.19
CA MET A 11 -0.29 4.41 -4.32
C MET A 11 -1.46 3.73 -5.05
N GLY A 12 -2.29 4.50 -5.78
CA GLY A 12 -3.41 3.95 -6.56
C GLY A 12 -4.73 3.77 -5.82
N ASN A 13 -4.79 3.83 -4.48
CA ASN A 13 -6.03 3.63 -3.71
C ASN A 13 -7.20 4.53 -4.15
N SER A 14 -6.97 5.84 -4.28
CA SER A 14 -8.04 6.76 -4.72
C SER A 14 -8.46 6.56 -6.18
N LYS A 15 -7.58 6.02 -7.03
CA LYS A 15 -7.93 5.63 -8.41
C LYS A 15 -8.93 4.46 -8.38
N GLY A 16 -8.63 3.41 -7.62
CA GLY A 16 -9.54 2.26 -7.47
C GLY A 16 -10.90 2.63 -6.87
N VAL A 17 -10.92 3.56 -5.90
CA VAL A 17 -12.18 4.10 -5.35
C VAL A 17 -12.96 4.89 -6.40
N ALA A 18 -12.30 5.74 -7.20
CA ALA A 18 -12.94 6.49 -8.28
C ALA A 18 -13.54 5.57 -9.35
N GLU A 19 -12.83 4.52 -9.74
CA GLU A 19 -13.32 3.49 -10.67
C GLU A 19 -14.53 2.74 -10.08
N ALA A 20 -14.49 2.37 -8.80
CA ALA A 20 -15.61 1.71 -8.13
C ALA A 20 -16.86 2.61 -8.06
N ILE A 21 -16.70 3.91 -7.86
CA ILE A 21 -17.78 4.90 -7.94
C ILE A 21 -18.33 4.95 -9.37
N SER A 22 -17.46 5.10 -10.37
CA SER A 22 -17.85 5.16 -11.79
C SER A 22 -18.68 3.95 -12.20
N LYS A 23 -18.21 2.74 -11.84
CA LYS A 23 -18.86 1.47 -12.16
C LYS A 23 -20.20 1.33 -11.44
N SER A 24 -20.26 1.75 -10.19
CA SER A 24 -21.51 1.72 -9.42
C SER A 24 -22.59 2.61 -10.03
N LEU A 25 -22.20 3.66 -10.78
CA LEU A 25 -23.10 4.59 -11.46
C LEU A 25 -23.43 4.19 -12.92
N ASP A 26 -22.96 3.03 -13.42
CA ASP A 26 -23.33 2.51 -14.76
C ASP A 26 -24.83 2.25 -14.92
N VAL A 27 -25.56 2.14 -13.81
CA VAL A 27 -27.02 2.02 -13.80
C VAL A 27 -27.72 3.26 -14.36
N TYR A 28 -27.03 4.40 -14.47
CA TYR A 28 -27.54 5.65 -15.01
C TYR A 28 -26.88 5.98 -16.36
N GLN A 29 -27.66 6.61 -17.23
CA GLN A 29 -27.14 7.14 -18.50
C GLN A 29 -26.64 8.58 -18.32
N PHE A 30 -25.35 8.78 -18.61
CA PHE A 30 -24.74 10.11 -18.70
C PHE A 30 -24.42 10.43 -20.16
N GLU A 31 -24.50 11.70 -20.55
CA GLU A 31 -24.08 12.14 -21.91
C GLU A 31 -22.58 11.94 -22.13
N ASP A 32 -21.81 12.14 -21.06
CA ASP A 32 -20.37 11.98 -21.00
C ASP A 32 -20.01 11.58 -19.57
N LYS A 33 -19.24 10.50 -19.42
CA LYS A 33 -18.76 10.00 -18.12
C LYS A 33 -17.25 9.80 -18.20
N ARG A 34 -16.50 10.53 -17.39
CA ARG A 34 -15.02 10.51 -17.37
C ARG A 34 -14.48 10.21 -15.98
N VAL A 35 -13.45 9.37 -15.91
CA VAL A 35 -12.63 9.15 -14.71
C VAL A 35 -11.20 9.53 -15.06
N MET A 36 -10.62 10.51 -14.36
CA MET A 36 -9.31 11.05 -14.73
C MET A 36 -8.48 11.43 -13.50
N ALA A 37 -7.15 11.33 -13.65
CA ALA A 37 -6.24 11.88 -12.65
C ALA A 37 -6.33 13.41 -12.64
N VAL A 38 -6.33 14.01 -11.46
CA VAL A 38 -6.52 15.47 -11.33
C VAL A 38 -5.47 16.31 -12.06
N ASN A 39 -4.24 15.81 -12.23
CA ASN A 39 -3.17 16.49 -12.97
C ASN A 39 -3.29 16.40 -14.49
N GLN A 40 -4.11 15.48 -15.00
CA GLN A 40 -4.39 15.35 -16.43
C GLN A 40 -5.60 16.20 -16.85
N TYR A 41 -6.36 16.71 -15.87
CA TYR A 41 -7.52 17.54 -16.11
C TYR A 41 -7.13 19.02 -16.25
N ASP A 42 -7.70 19.68 -17.24
CA ASP A 42 -7.57 21.12 -17.40
C ASP A 42 -8.45 21.84 -16.37
N LYS A 43 -7.82 22.28 -15.28
CA LYS A 43 -8.46 22.94 -14.14
C LYS A 43 -9.31 24.16 -14.49
N GLU A 44 -9.03 24.84 -15.61
CA GLU A 44 -9.80 26.00 -16.07
C GLU A 44 -11.17 25.60 -16.63
N LYS A 45 -11.33 24.36 -17.10
CA LYS A 45 -12.60 23.83 -17.65
C LYS A 45 -13.57 23.35 -16.57
N LEU A 46 -13.19 23.42 -15.29
CA LEU A 46 -14.04 22.96 -14.19
C LEU A 46 -15.42 23.63 -14.22
N ILE A 47 -15.47 24.92 -14.60
CA ILE A 47 -16.70 25.72 -14.71
C ILE A 47 -17.71 25.18 -15.75
N ASP A 48 -17.26 24.36 -16.70
CA ASP A 48 -18.09 23.81 -17.78
C ASP A 48 -18.73 22.45 -17.42
N GLU A 49 -18.39 21.89 -16.26
CA GLU A 49 -18.88 20.57 -15.81
C GLU A 49 -20.23 20.67 -15.09
N ASN A 50 -21.00 19.57 -15.08
CA ASN A 50 -22.28 19.52 -14.37
C ASN A 50 -22.17 18.80 -13.02
N ILE A 51 -21.69 17.56 -13.04
CA ILE A 51 -21.55 16.71 -11.86
C ILE A 51 -20.08 16.36 -11.71
N VAL A 52 -19.46 16.74 -10.59
CA VAL A 52 -18.05 16.48 -10.31
C VAL A 52 -17.86 15.76 -8.99
N ILE A 53 -17.32 14.54 -9.03
CA ILE A 53 -16.97 13.76 -7.84
C ILE A 53 -15.46 13.79 -7.67
N PHE A 54 -14.99 14.21 -6.50
CA PHE A 54 -13.57 14.19 -6.18
C PHE A 54 -13.23 13.02 -5.27
N VAL A 55 -12.15 12.30 -5.57
CA VAL A 55 -11.60 11.25 -4.71
C VAL A 55 -10.16 11.61 -4.35
N CYS A 56 -9.88 11.84 -3.06
CA CYS A 56 -8.60 12.43 -2.65
C CYS A 56 -7.95 11.66 -1.50
N SER A 57 -6.72 11.20 -1.72
CA SER A 57 -5.87 10.61 -0.68
C SER A 57 -5.30 11.66 0.27
N THR A 58 -4.94 11.23 1.48
CA THR A 58 -4.10 12.01 2.41
C THR A 58 -2.68 11.43 2.42
N ILE A 59 -1.65 12.27 2.33
CA ILE A 59 -0.25 11.84 2.41
C ILE A 59 0.47 12.46 3.61
N GLY A 60 1.36 11.69 4.23
CA GLY A 60 2.23 12.13 5.32
C GLY A 60 1.47 12.88 6.41
N LYS A 61 1.90 14.12 6.68
CA LYS A 61 1.31 15.03 7.69
C LYS A 61 0.04 15.73 7.19
N GLY A 62 -0.88 15.01 6.56
CA GLY A 62 -2.16 15.60 6.14
C GLY A 62 -2.13 16.38 4.82
N ASN A 63 -1.09 16.23 4.00
CA ASN A 63 -0.98 16.94 2.73
C ASN A 63 -1.75 16.23 1.61
N GLU A 64 -2.12 16.97 0.58
CA GLU A 64 -2.64 16.39 -0.66
C GLU A 64 -1.56 15.65 -1.45
N PRO A 65 -1.91 14.65 -2.29
CA PRO A 65 -0.96 14.01 -3.19
C PRO A 65 -0.32 15.05 -4.11
N LYS A 66 0.97 14.90 -4.43
CA LYS A 66 1.72 15.87 -5.25
C LYS A 66 1.04 16.20 -6.58
N MET A 67 0.37 15.23 -7.20
CA MET A 67 -0.41 15.42 -8.43
C MET A 67 -1.56 16.44 -8.29
N MET A 68 -2.08 16.66 -7.09
CA MET A 68 -3.17 17.61 -6.83
C MET A 68 -2.68 19.05 -6.60
N THR A 69 -1.38 19.26 -6.33
CA THR A 69 -0.82 20.54 -5.88
C THR A 69 -1.21 21.72 -6.77
N GLU A 70 -1.05 21.59 -8.10
CA GLU A 70 -1.41 22.67 -9.03
C GLU A 70 -2.90 22.98 -9.06
N PHE A 71 -3.73 21.93 -9.03
CA PHE A 71 -5.17 22.06 -8.99
C PHE A 71 -5.62 22.73 -7.68
N TRP A 72 -5.01 22.34 -6.57
CA TRP A 72 -5.28 22.93 -5.26
C TRP A 72 -4.90 24.42 -5.21
N HIS A 73 -3.71 24.79 -5.70
CA HIS A 73 -3.31 26.19 -5.80
C HIS A 73 -4.23 27.02 -6.69
N TYR A 74 -4.72 26.46 -7.80
CA TYR A 74 -5.68 27.14 -8.65
C TYR A 74 -6.97 27.46 -7.89
N LEU A 75 -7.55 26.50 -7.16
CA LEU A 75 -8.76 26.74 -6.37
C LEU A 75 -8.54 27.75 -5.24
N LEU A 76 -7.32 27.90 -4.73
CA LEU A 76 -6.99 28.85 -3.64
C LEU A 76 -6.77 30.29 -4.10
N ARG A 77 -6.77 30.57 -5.40
CA ARG A 77 -6.64 31.94 -5.94
C ARG A 77 -7.71 32.87 -5.38
N GLU A 78 -7.29 34.04 -4.90
CA GLU A 78 -8.17 35.03 -4.29
C GLU A 78 -9.06 35.73 -5.33
N GLU A 79 -8.64 35.74 -6.59
CA GLU A 79 -9.35 36.37 -7.69
C GLU A 79 -10.59 35.59 -8.14
N LEU A 80 -10.76 34.34 -7.69
CA LEU A 80 -11.91 33.51 -8.04
C LEU A 80 -13.17 34.00 -7.32
N PRO A 81 -14.22 34.42 -8.05
CA PRO A 81 -15.48 34.82 -7.42
C PRO A 81 -16.12 33.66 -6.66
N GLY A 82 -16.73 33.94 -5.51
CA GLY A 82 -17.38 32.94 -4.64
C GLY A 82 -18.61 32.23 -5.23
N TYR A 83 -18.98 32.54 -6.47
CA TYR A 83 -20.09 31.93 -7.22
C TYR A 83 -19.62 31.24 -8.51
N ILE A 84 -18.30 31.20 -8.76
CA ILE A 84 -17.74 30.72 -10.02
C ILE A 84 -18.12 29.26 -10.33
N LEU A 85 -18.40 28.45 -9.31
CA LEU A 85 -18.82 27.05 -9.46
C LEU A 85 -20.32 26.84 -9.18
N SER A 86 -21.14 27.89 -9.23
CA SER A 86 -22.57 27.83 -8.86
C SER A 86 -23.45 26.90 -9.71
N THR A 87 -22.99 26.51 -10.90
CA THR A 87 -23.65 25.54 -11.78
C THR A 87 -23.25 24.09 -11.50
N ILE A 88 -22.19 23.88 -10.72
CA ILE A 88 -21.60 22.56 -10.48
C ILE A 88 -22.31 21.90 -9.30
N HIS A 89 -22.66 20.63 -9.48
CA HIS A 89 -23.04 19.72 -8.42
C HIS A 89 -21.85 18.85 -8.07
N PHE A 90 -21.48 18.77 -6.80
CA PHE A 90 -20.26 18.08 -6.41
C PHE A 90 -20.41 17.21 -5.17
N THR A 91 -19.45 16.31 -5.00
CA THR A 91 -19.15 15.71 -3.70
C THR A 91 -17.69 15.28 -3.63
N VAL A 92 -17.22 14.93 -2.43
CA VAL A 92 -15.83 14.52 -2.19
C VAL A 92 -15.83 13.23 -1.37
N PHE A 93 -15.15 12.21 -1.84
CA PHE A 93 -14.79 11.03 -1.06
C PHE A 93 -13.31 11.10 -0.68
N GLY A 94 -13.02 11.06 0.63
CA GLY A 94 -11.66 11.08 1.13
C GLY A 94 -11.11 9.67 1.37
N CYS A 95 -9.85 9.42 0.99
CA CYS A 95 -9.12 8.22 1.30
C CYS A 95 -8.03 8.55 2.34
N GLY A 96 -8.32 8.33 3.63
CA GLY A 96 -7.41 8.62 4.74
C GLY A 96 -7.17 7.39 5.63
N ASP A 97 -6.41 7.57 6.70
CA ASP A 97 -6.14 6.54 7.70
C ASP A 97 -6.24 7.17 9.09
N SER A 98 -7.16 6.69 9.94
CA SER A 98 -7.44 7.29 11.25
C SER A 98 -6.34 7.11 12.28
N ARG A 99 -5.33 6.26 11.99
CA ARG A 99 -4.10 6.18 12.78
C ARG A 99 -3.27 7.46 12.69
N PHE A 100 -3.50 8.28 11.67
CA PHE A 100 -2.82 9.56 11.49
C PHE A 100 -3.69 10.73 11.97
N LYS A 101 -3.06 11.70 12.66
CA LYS A 101 -3.71 12.86 13.27
C LYS A 101 -4.54 13.69 12.26
N LEU A 102 -3.97 13.96 11.09
CA LEU A 102 -4.63 14.75 10.04
C LEU A 102 -5.46 13.86 9.09
N PHE A 103 -6.27 12.99 9.69
CA PHE A 103 -7.15 12.05 9.00
C PHE A 103 -8.08 12.77 8.00
N ASN A 104 -8.00 12.39 6.71
CA ASN A 104 -8.83 12.93 5.63
C ASN A 104 -8.72 14.47 5.48
N TYR A 105 -7.60 15.07 5.84
CA TYR A 105 -7.48 16.53 5.89
C TYR A 105 -7.59 17.23 4.51
N PRO A 106 -6.95 16.75 3.43
CA PRO A 106 -7.09 17.34 2.09
C PRO A 106 -8.53 17.30 1.56
N SER A 107 -9.22 16.17 1.70
CA SER A 107 -10.62 16.02 1.25
C SER A 107 -11.56 16.95 2.03
N LYS A 108 -11.34 17.12 3.34
CA LYS A 108 -12.06 18.10 4.17
C LYS A 108 -11.83 19.54 3.70
N ARG A 109 -10.60 19.91 3.36
CA ARG A 109 -10.25 21.25 2.84
C ARG A 109 -10.87 21.48 1.47
N LEU A 110 -10.77 20.51 0.57
CA LEU A 110 -11.34 20.57 -0.77
C LEU A 110 -12.86 20.79 -0.72
N TYR A 111 -13.58 19.99 0.07
CA TYR A 111 -15.03 20.11 0.21
C TYR A 111 -15.44 21.52 0.68
N ARG A 112 -14.77 22.05 1.71
CA ARG A 112 -15.03 23.41 2.22
C ARG A 112 -14.74 24.48 1.16
N ARG A 113 -13.65 24.34 0.40
CA ARG A 113 -13.28 25.33 -0.62
C ARG A 113 -14.27 25.32 -1.79
N LEU A 114 -14.76 24.17 -2.21
CA LEU A 114 -15.79 24.07 -3.25
C LEU A 114 -17.10 24.74 -2.84
N LEU A 115 -17.52 24.60 -1.57
CA LEU A 115 -18.66 25.35 -1.03
C LEU A 115 -18.42 26.87 -1.05
N GLN A 116 -17.22 27.33 -0.67
CA GLN A 116 -16.87 28.76 -0.71
C GLN A 116 -16.87 29.35 -2.13
N LEU A 117 -16.66 28.52 -3.15
CA LEU A 117 -16.71 28.89 -4.56
C LEU A 117 -18.11 28.73 -5.18
N GLY A 118 -19.11 28.38 -4.36
CA GLY A 118 -20.52 28.36 -4.74
C GLY A 118 -21.04 27.03 -5.26
N ALA A 119 -20.24 25.96 -5.26
CA ALA A 119 -20.67 24.66 -5.76
C ALA A 119 -21.75 24.02 -4.88
N ASN A 120 -22.62 23.21 -5.49
CA ASN A 120 -23.79 22.62 -4.86
C ASN A 120 -23.49 21.18 -4.39
N PRO A 121 -23.51 20.88 -3.09
CA PRO A 121 -23.24 19.52 -2.63
C PRO A 121 -24.39 18.55 -2.99
N ILE A 122 -24.02 17.39 -3.51
CA ILE A 122 -24.95 16.28 -3.81
C ILE A 122 -25.23 15.50 -2.54
N ASN A 123 -24.18 15.10 -1.82
CA ASN A 123 -24.25 14.47 -0.50
C ASN A 123 -23.10 14.98 0.39
N ASP A 124 -23.11 14.57 1.65
CA ASP A 124 -22.00 14.82 2.56
C ASP A 124 -20.72 14.12 2.10
N ARG A 125 -19.58 14.66 2.54
CA ARG A 125 -18.26 14.10 2.21
C ARG A 125 -18.15 12.65 2.69
N GLY A 126 -17.63 11.77 1.85
CA GLY A 126 -17.24 10.42 2.23
C GLY A 126 -15.94 10.43 3.03
N ILE A 127 -15.86 9.60 4.08
CA ILE A 127 -14.69 9.49 4.95
C ILE A 127 -14.20 8.04 4.93
N GLY A 128 -13.38 7.71 3.94
CA GLY A 128 -12.69 6.42 3.84
C GLY A 128 -11.55 6.31 4.83
N ASP A 129 -11.44 5.14 5.46
CA ASP A 129 -10.41 4.85 6.47
C ASP A 129 -9.64 3.57 6.13
N ALA A 130 -8.34 3.68 5.87
CA ALA A 130 -7.48 2.54 5.58
C ALA A 130 -7.24 1.62 6.79
N SER A 131 -7.43 2.10 8.02
CA SER A 131 -7.28 1.27 9.22
C SER A 131 -8.47 0.34 9.47
N ASN A 132 -9.57 0.55 8.76
CA ASN A 132 -10.71 -0.34 8.81
C ASN A 132 -10.37 -1.71 8.22
N GLU A 133 -11.10 -2.74 8.66
CA GLU A 133 -10.92 -4.12 8.18
C GLU A 133 -11.04 -4.24 6.66
N ASN A 134 -11.97 -3.49 6.04
CA ASN A 134 -12.17 -3.43 4.59
C ASN A 134 -11.61 -2.13 3.96
N GLY A 135 -10.72 -1.45 4.68
CA GLY A 135 -10.15 -0.17 4.29
C GLY A 135 -11.22 0.86 3.91
N HIS A 136 -10.92 1.66 2.89
CA HIS A 136 -11.83 2.72 2.40
C HIS A 136 -13.18 2.18 1.90
N TYR A 137 -13.25 0.92 1.45
CA TYR A 137 -14.44 0.35 0.84
C TYR A 137 -15.57 0.14 1.86
N GLN A 138 -15.24 0.00 3.15
CA GLN A 138 -16.22 -0.16 4.22
C GLN A 138 -17.22 1.00 4.26
N THR A 139 -16.74 2.23 4.06
CA THR A 139 -17.58 3.43 4.02
C THR A 139 -17.99 3.81 2.61
N LEU A 140 -17.31 3.26 1.59
CA LEU A 140 -17.54 3.62 0.19
C LEU A 140 -18.91 3.17 -0.30
N TYR A 141 -19.27 1.89 -0.14
CA TYR A 141 -20.51 1.38 -0.71
C TYR A 141 -21.77 1.98 -0.08
N PRO A 142 -21.88 2.11 1.26
CA PRO A 142 -22.98 2.85 1.87
C PRO A 142 -23.06 4.31 1.37
N TRP A 143 -21.91 4.97 1.21
CA TRP A 143 -21.85 6.33 0.68
C TRP A 143 -22.24 6.42 -0.81
N ILE A 144 -21.94 5.39 -1.61
CA ILE A 144 -22.39 5.27 -3.01
C ILE A 144 -23.90 5.12 -3.07
N ASP A 145 -24.50 4.32 -2.18
CA ASP A 145 -25.96 4.13 -2.14
C ASP A 145 -26.67 5.45 -1.77
N ASP A 146 -26.12 6.20 -0.81
CA ASP A 146 -26.59 7.56 -0.50
C ASP A 146 -26.39 8.51 -1.69
N LEU A 147 -25.26 8.43 -2.41
CA LEU A 147 -25.00 9.24 -3.60
C LEU A 147 -26.04 8.96 -4.70
N LYS A 148 -26.35 7.70 -4.98
CA LYS A 148 -27.36 7.28 -5.97
C LYS A 148 -28.72 7.88 -5.64
N LYS A 149 -29.17 7.70 -4.41
CA LYS A 149 -30.42 8.27 -3.91
C LYS A 149 -30.46 9.78 -4.08
N ASN A 150 -29.40 10.49 -3.69
CA ASN A 150 -29.35 11.95 -3.80
C ASN A 150 -29.27 12.45 -5.26
N LEU A 151 -28.63 11.71 -6.16
CA LEU A 151 -28.61 12.03 -7.60
C LEU A 151 -30.03 11.97 -8.19
N GLU A 152 -30.80 10.95 -7.81
CA GLU A 152 -32.21 10.79 -8.22
C GLU A 152 -33.12 11.86 -7.60
N GLU A 153 -33.04 12.07 -6.29
CA GLU A 153 -33.88 13.06 -5.57
C GLU A 153 -33.66 14.49 -6.06
N LYS A 154 -32.43 14.82 -6.50
CA LYS A 154 -32.10 16.14 -7.07
C LYS A 154 -32.38 16.23 -8.57
N GLY A 155 -32.87 15.18 -9.21
CA GLY A 155 -33.15 15.14 -10.65
C GLY A 155 -31.90 15.30 -11.52
N LEU A 156 -30.73 14.90 -11.00
CA LEU A 156 -29.45 14.99 -11.72
C LEU A 156 -29.24 13.81 -12.68
N VAL A 157 -29.97 12.72 -12.47
CA VAL A 157 -29.99 11.52 -13.31
C VAL A 157 -31.45 11.09 -13.55
N SER A 158 -31.70 10.45 -14.69
CA SER A 158 -32.95 9.71 -14.93
C SER A 158 -32.91 8.36 -14.21
N GLY A 159 -34.07 7.83 -13.81
CA GLY A 159 -34.18 6.57 -13.07
C GLY A 159 -33.37 5.41 -13.68
N ALA A 160 -32.86 4.53 -12.82
CA ALA A 160 -31.98 3.43 -13.22
C ALA A 160 -32.61 2.56 -14.32
N THR A 161 -31.84 2.25 -15.35
CA THR A 161 -32.30 1.39 -16.46
C THR A 161 -32.11 -0.08 -16.11
N ASP A 162 -33.18 -0.89 -16.25
CA ASP A 162 -33.13 -2.34 -16.05
C ASP A 162 -32.06 -2.98 -16.95
N GLY A 163 -31.05 -3.59 -16.34
CA GLY A 163 -29.97 -4.30 -17.03
C GLY A 163 -28.68 -3.50 -17.32
N ALA A 164 -28.65 -2.18 -17.05
CA ALA A 164 -27.47 -1.35 -17.37
C ALA A 164 -26.26 -1.51 -16.42
N GLY A 165 -26.42 -2.22 -15.29
CA GLY A 165 -25.33 -2.47 -14.33
C GLY A 165 -24.43 -3.67 -14.67
N LYS A 166 -24.53 -4.26 -15.87
CA LYS A 166 -23.82 -5.50 -16.27
C LYS A 166 -22.83 -5.30 -17.43
N SER A 167 -22.41 -4.07 -17.72
CA SER A 167 -21.34 -3.87 -18.70
C SER A 167 -20.00 -4.25 -18.08
N SER A 168 -19.33 -5.24 -18.67
CA SER A 168 -17.96 -5.54 -18.28
C SER A 168 -17.04 -4.38 -18.64
N ASP A 169 -16.01 -4.17 -17.81
CA ASP A 169 -14.93 -3.21 -18.12
C ASP A 169 -14.06 -3.71 -19.28
N PHE A 170 -14.18 -4.99 -19.64
CA PHE A 170 -13.34 -5.71 -20.57
C PHE A 170 -14.17 -6.35 -21.69
N SER A 171 -13.58 -6.45 -22.88
CA SER A 171 -14.05 -7.35 -23.94
C SER A 171 -12.91 -8.23 -24.42
N ILE A 172 -13.21 -9.51 -24.68
CA ILE A 172 -12.22 -10.54 -24.96
C ILE A 172 -12.34 -10.99 -26.40
N GLU A 173 -11.25 -10.87 -27.14
CA GLU A 173 -11.11 -11.36 -28.52
C GLU A 173 -10.21 -12.59 -28.51
N TYR A 174 -10.78 -13.77 -28.76
CA TYR A 174 -10.03 -15.03 -28.83
C TYR A 174 -9.28 -15.15 -30.16
N LEU A 175 -8.04 -15.62 -30.09
CA LEU A 175 -7.19 -15.86 -31.26
C LEU A 175 -7.24 -17.35 -31.68
N GLU A 176 -7.09 -17.62 -32.98
CA GLU A 176 -7.04 -19.00 -33.51
C GLU A 176 -5.75 -19.74 -33.13
N GLU A 177 -5.83 -21.07 -32.98
CA GLU A 177 -4.77 -21.94 -32.43
C GLU A 177 -3.47 -21.95 -33.26
N ASP A 178 -3.52 -21.72 -34.57
CA ASP A 178 -2.34 -21.78 -35.46
C ASP A 178 -1.36 -20.60 -35.30
N ALA A 179 -1.75 -19.55 -34.56
CA ALA A 179 -0.86 -18.44 -34.21
C ALA A 179 0.07 -18.77 -33.00
N SER A 180 -0.17 -19.88 -32.30
CA SER A 180 0.43 -20.24 -30.99
C SER A 180 1.94 -20.47 -30.98
N MET A 181 2.57 -20.88 -32.09
CA MET A 181 4.00 -21.22 -32.10
C MET A 181 4.95 -20.00 -32.04
N ASN A 182 4.49 -18.79 -32.38
CA ASN A 182 5.25 -17.54 -32.23
C ASN A 182 4.89 -16.76 -30.94
N ILE A 183 3.95 -17.26 -30.13
CA ILE A 183 3.41 -16.57 -28.95
C ILE A 183 4.22 -16.90 -27.69
N ASP A 184 4.77 -18.12 -27.56
CA ASP A 184 5.54 -18.52 -26.38
C ASP A 184 6.84 -17.70 -26.22
N SER A 185 7.37 -17.13 -27.31
CA SER A 185 8.53 -16.22 -27.27
C SER A 185 8.15 -14.76 -26.96
N SER A 186 6.96 -14.28 -27.32
CA SER A 186 6.49 -12.92 -27.01
C SER A 186 5.86 -12.81 -25.62
N VAL A 187 5.11 -13.83 -25.19
CA VAL A 187 4.48 -13.91 -23.85
C VAL A 187 5.52 -14.21 -22.76
N ARG A 188 6.52 -15.07 -23.01
CA ARG A 188 7.64 -15.28 -22.05
C ARG A 188 8.58 -14.07 -21.98
N ASN A 189 8.69 -13.27 -23.04
CA ASN A 189 9.53 -12.08 -23.08
C ASN A 189 8.80 -10.80 -22.64
N ASN A 190 7.56 -10.89 -22.14
CA ASN A 190 6.87 -9.75 -21.51
C ASN A 190 7.50 -9.38 -20.17
N ASN A 191 8.73 -8.86 -20.22
CA ASN A 191 9.32 -8.00 -19.21
C ASN A 191 8.73 -6.58 -19.29
N ASN A 192 7.47 -6.44 -19.72
CA ASN A 192 6.78 -5.15 -19.84
C ASN A 192 6.26 -4.63 -18.49
N LYS A 193 6.62 -5.26 -17.36
CA LYS A 193 6.38 -4.66 -16.05
C LYS A 193 7.13 -3.33 -15.99
N THR A 194 6.40 -2.25 -15.76
CA THR A 194 6.99 -0.93 -15.59
C THR A 194 7.87 -0.94 -14.33
N GLY A 195 9.18 -0.92 -14.50
CA GLY A 195 10.14 -0.92 -13.41
C GLY A 195 11.54 -1.30 -13.86
N GLU A 196 12.51 -1.09 -12.98
CA GLU A 196 13.90 -1.48 -13.20
C GLU A 196 14.07 -2.98 -12.95
N LEU A 197 14.97 -3.60 -13.71
CA LEU A 197 15.26 -5.02 -13.62
C LEU A 197 16.42 -5.24 -12.65
N PHE A 198 16.18 -6.06 -11.63
CA PHE A 198 17.17 -6.44 -10.64
C PHE A 198 17.49 -7.92 -10.77
N GLU A 199 18.78 -8.24 -10.77
CA GLU A 199 19.27 -9.61 -10.67
C GLU A 199 19.46 -9.97 -9.18
N VAL A 200 18.93 -11.12 -8.79
CA VAL A 200 19.16 -11.68 -7.46
C VAL A 200 20.61 -12.17 -7.39
N VAL A 201 21.41 -11.53 -6.56
CA VAL A 201 22.79 -11.95 -6.28
C VAL A 201 22.80 -13.02 -5.21
N LYS A 202 21.99 -12.82 -4.16
CA LYS A 202 21.95 -13.68 -2.98
C LYS A 202 20.57 -13.63 -2.33
N ASN A 203 20.17 -14.72 -1.68
CA ASN A 203 18.93 -14.83 -0.92
C ASN A 203 19.11 -15.83 0.22
N ASP A 204 19.68 -15.38 1.33
CA ASP A 204 20.01 -16.25 2.45
C ASP A 204 18.98 -16.13 3.56
N ARG A 205 18.69 -17.25 4.21
CA ARG A 205 18.05 -17.22 5.52
C ARG A 205 19.08 -16.77 6.56
N VAL A 206 18.78 -15.70 7.29
CA VAL A 206 19.63 -15.13 8.36
C VAL A 206 19.20 -15.54 9.77
N THR A 207 18.07 -16.24 9.90
CA THR A 207 17.67 -16.90 11.15
C THR A 207 18.04 -18.38 11.14
N PRO A 208 18.26 -19.01 12.30
CA PRO A 208 18.45 -20.47 12.38
C PRO A 208 17.29 -21.25 11.75
N ASN A 209 17.58 -22.43 11.19
CA ASN A 209 16.59 -23.23 10.46
C ASN A 209 15.43 -23.70 11.33
N ASP A 210 15.71 -23.96 12.60
CA ASP A 210 14.77 -24.37 13.65
C ASP A 210 14.05 -23.18 14.32
N TYR A 211 14.45 -21.94 14.00
CA TYR A 211 13.74 -20.76 14.48
C TYR A 211 12.39 -20.60 13.77
N PHE A 212 11.35 -20.23 14.52
CA PHE A 212 9.97 -20.18 14.00
C PHE A 212 9.77 -19.15 12.88
N ARG A 213 10.62 -18.11 12.84
CA ARG A 213 10.57 -17.04 11.84
C ARG A 213 11.67 -17.24 10.82
N ASP A 214 11.28 -17.33 9.55
CA ASP A 214 12.20 -17.24 8.41
C ASP A 214 12.40 -15.76 8.07
N THR A 215 13.64 -15.28 8.11
CA THR A 215 14.01 -13.94 7.63
C THR A 215 15.11 -14.07 6.60
N ARG A 216 14.94 -13.39 5.47
CA ARG A 216 15.86 -13.44 4.35
C ARG A 216 16.65 -12.15 4.22
N LEU A 217 17.96 -12.26 3.99
CA LEU A 217 18.80 -11.18 3.51
C LEU A 217 19.02 -11.37 2.01
N ILE A 218 18.55 -10.41 1.24
CA ILE A 218 18.48 -10.50 -0.22
C ILE A 218 19.31 -9.39 -0.81
N HIS A 219 20.17 -9.76 -1.75
CA HIS A 219 21.04 -8.83 -2.46
C HIS A 219 20.53 -8.74 -3.88
N LEU A 220 20.15 -7.53 -4.30
CA LEU A 220 19.62 -7.26 -5.62
C LEU A 220 20.57 -6.30 -6.33
N LYS A 221 21.02 -6.71 -7.52
CA LYS A 221 21.89 -5.89 -8.36
C LYS A 221 21.07 -5.32 -9.52
N SER A 222 21.03 -4.00 -9.63
CA SER A 222 20.42 -3.38 -10.81
C SER A 222 21.23 -3.69 -12.07
N THR A 223 20.52 -3.94 -13.17
CA THR A 223 21.14 -4.00 -14.51
C THR A 223 21.48 -2.63 -15.08
N ASN A 224 20.91 -1.55 -14.52
CA ASN A 224 21.11 -0.16 -14.92
C ASN A 224 21.84 0.63 -13.81
N SER A 225 22.09 1.92 -14.06
CA SER A 225 22.61 2.82 -13.04
C SER A 225 21.54 3.07 -11.98
N LEU A 226 21.82 2.69 -10.73
CA LEU A 226 20.90 2.89 -9.63
C LEU A 226 21.23 4.18 -8.88
N SER A 227 20.19 4.92 -8.48
CA SER A 227 20.32 6.04 -7.56
C SER A 227 19.27 5.94 -6.47
N TYR A 228 19.74 5.88 -5.22
CA TYR A 228 18.90 5.85 -4.03
C TYR A 228 19.64 6.51 -2.88
N ASN A 229 18.89 7.08 -1.94
CA ASN A 229 19.36 7.68 -0.72
C ASN A 229 19.10 6.75 0.48
N PRO A 230 19.79 6.96 1.60
CA PRO A 230 19.50 6.20 2.81
C PRO A 230 18.08 6.44 3.29
N GLY A 231 17.39 5.37 3.68
CA GLY A 231 15.98 5.41 4.05
C GLY A 231 14.99 5.29 2.89
N ASP A 232 15.47 5.21 1.64
CA ASP A 232 14.63 4.90 0.49
C ASP A 232 14.10 3.46 0.53
N ILE A 233 13.04 3.22 -0.25
CA ILE A 233 12.35 1.93 -0.34
C ILE A 233 12.44 1.40 -1.78
N ILE A 234 12.21 0.09 -1.94
CA ILE A 234 11.94 -0.53 -3.23
C ILE A 234 10.57 -1.17 -3.23
N ASP A 235 9.77 -0.83 -4.23
CA ASP A 235 8.51 -1.50 -4.54
C ASP A 235 8.80 -2.71 -5.44
N ILE A 236 8.45 -3.90 -5.00
CA ILE A 236 8.62 -5.15 -5.75
C ILE A 236 7.24 -5.70 -6.11
N ILE A 237 7.01 -5.96 -7.40
CA ILE A 237 5.77 -6.59 -7.88
C ILE A 237 5.97 -8.11 -7.89
N PRO A 238 5.31 -8.86 -6.98
CA PRO A 238 5.48 -10.30 -6.93
C PRO A 238 4.76 -11.00 -8.08
N VAL A 239 4.99 -12.32 -8.18
CA VAL A 239 4.24 -13.21 -9.06
C VAL A 239 3.77 -14.43 -8.26
N ASN A 240 2.70 -15.07 -8.73
CA ASN A 240 2.26 -16.35 -8.18
C ASN A 240 3.18 -17.47 -8.65
N LEU A 241 3.36 -18.48 -7.80
CA LEU A 241 4.16 -19.66 -8.14
C LEU A 241 3.42 -20.51 -9.17
N LYS A 242 4.10 -20.88 -10.27
CA LYS A 242 3.53 -21.66 -11.37
C LYS A 242 2.87 -22.97 -10.92
N SER A 243 3.48 -23.66 -9.96
CA SER A 243 2.93 -24.89 -9.38
C SER A 243 1.58 -24.65 -8.69
N GLU A 244 1.44 -23.53 -7.97
CA GLU A 244 0.18 -23.23 -7.28
C GLU A 244 -0.91 -22.76 -8.23
N ILE A 245 -0.54 -22.06 -9.31
CA ILE A 245 -1.49 -21.71 -10.37
C ILE A 245 -1.98 -22.96 -11.10
N ASN A 246 -1.12 -23.95 -11.35
CA ASN A 246 -1.56 -25.25 -11.86
C ASN A 246 -2.63 -25.88 -10.96
N ASP A 247 -2.36 -25.95 -9.65
CA ASP A 247 -3.30 -26.52 -8.69
C ASP A 247 -4.62 -25.73 -8.62
N ALA A 248 -4.54 -24.40 -8.70
CA ALA A 248 -5.71 -23.51 -8.69
C ALA A 248 -6.59 -23.73 -9.94
N ILE A 249 -5.98 -23.81 -11.12
CA ILE A 249 -6.68 -24.05 -12.39
C ILE A 249 -7.44 -25.39 -12.34
N VAL A 250 -6.80 -26.45 -11.83
CA VAL A 250 -7.44 -27.77 -11.68
C VAL A 250 -8.59 -27.73 -10.67
N LYS A 251 -8.40 -27.07 -9.52
CA LYS A 251 -9.46 -26.92 -8.50
C LYS A 251 -10.68 -26.18 -9.03
N LEU A 252 -10.47 -25.17 -9.88
CA LEU A 252 -11.53 -24.35 -10.46
C LEU A 252 -12.10 -24.92 -11.77
N GLN A 253 -11.53 -26.00 -12.30
CA GLN A 253 -11.92 -26.63 -13.55
C GLN A 253 -11.77 -25.69 -14.77
N TRP A 254 -10.68 -24.92 -14.80
CA TRP A 254 -10.40 -23.94 -15.86
C TRP A 254 -9.38 -24.40 -16.90
N GLU A 255 -9.04 -25.69 -16.94
CA GLU A 255 -8.03 -26.27 -17.84
C GLU A 255 -8.27 -25.93 -19.31
N GLU A 256 -9.54 -26.01 -19.73
CA GLU A 256 -9.99 -25.78 -21.12
C GLU A 256 -9.83 -24.33 -21.58
N ILE A 257 -9.76 -23.36 -20.66
CA ILE A 257 -9.62 -21.93 -20.98
C ILE A 257 -8.23 -21.38 -20.60
N ALA A 258 -7.50 -22.07 -19.74
CA ALA A 258 -6.26 -21.59 -19.13
C ALA A 258 -5.20 -21.12 -20.14
N ASN A 259 -5.06 -21.84 -21.24
CA ASN A 259 -4.01 -21.62 -22.24
C ASN A 259 -4.51 -21.03 -23.57
N LYS A 260 -5.81 -20.73 -23.68
CA LYS A 260 -6.37 -20.15 -24.92
C LYS A 260 -5.87 -18.71 -25.07
N PRO A 261 -5.24 -18.35 -26.20
CA PRO A 261 -4.75 -17.00 -26.42
C PRO A 261 -5.91 -16.03 -26.71
N PHE A 262 -5.84 -14.84 -26.13
CA PHE A 262 -6.82 -13.77 -26.37
C PHE A 262 -6.18 -12.39 -26.26
N ILE A 263 -6.88 -11.37 -26.77
CA ILE A 263 -6.58 -9.95 -26.58
C ILE A 263 -7.64 -9.37 -25.65
N ILE A 264 -7.20 -8.53 -24.70
CA ILE A 264 -8.08 -7.78 -23.81
C ILE A 264 -8.27 -6.39 -24.41
N ASN A 265 -9.52 -6.04 -24.68
CA ASN A 265 -9.92 -4.71 -25.14
C ASN A 265 -10.57 -3.96 -23.99
N SER A 266 -10.14 -2.71 -23.77
CA SER A 266 -10.76 -1.81 -22.80
C SER A 266 -12.13 -1.36 -23.30
N VAL A 267 -13.12 -1.39 -22.43
CA VAL A 267 -14.41 -0.73 -22.66
C VAL A 267 -14.48 0.58 -21.88
N ASN A 268 -14.26 0.52 -20.56
CA ASN A 268 -14.45 1.64 -19.64
C ASN A 268 -13.28 1.85 -18.65
N CYS A 269 -12.11 1.26 -18.91
CA CYS A 269 -10.98 1.28 -17.97
C CYS A 269 -9.62 1.43 -18.67
N ASP A 270 -8.60 1.91 -17.97
CA ASP A 270 -7.24 1.84 -18.52
C ASP A 270 -6.69 0.43 -18.34
N LEU A 271 -6.26 -0.20 -19.43
CA LEU A 271 -5.54 -1.47 -19.36
C LEU A 271 -4.08 -1.23 -18.99
N PRO A 272 -3.52 -2.01 -18.03
CA PRO A 272 -2.09 -2.06 -17.81
C PRO A 272 -1.34 -2.38 -19.11
N GLU A 273 -0.16 -1.80 -19.30
CA GLU A 273 0.65 -2.05 -20.51
C GLU A 273 0.94 -3.55 -20.69
N GLU A 274 1.13 -4.30 -19.59
CA GLU A 274 1.38 -5.74 -19.66
C GLU A 274 0.17 -6.54 -20.16
N TRP A 275 -1.03 -5.95 -20.14
CA TRP A 275 -2.29 -6.60 -20.55
C TRP A 275 -2.64 -6.33 -22.01
N LYS A 276 -2.02 -5.33 -22.65
CA LYS A 276 -2.30 -4.92 -24.03
C LYS A 276 -1.72 -5.87 -25.08
N SER A 277 -0.75 -6.70 -24.70
CA SER A 277 -0.28 -7.80 -25.54
C SER A 277 -1.23 -8.99 -25.48
N THR A 278 -1.06 -9.96 -26.38
CA THR A 278 -1.72 -11.27 -26.27
C THR A 278 -1.54 -11.89 -24.89
N GLN A 279 -2.63 -12.37 -24.31
CA GLN A 279 -2.70 -12.98 -22.98
C GLN A 279 -3.21 -14.41 -23.04
N THR A 280 -2.98 -15.12 -21.94
CA THR A 280 -3.73 -16.33 -21.55
C THR A 280 -4.18 -16.17 -20.11
N LEU A 281 -5.23 -16.88 -19.71
CA LEU A 281 -5.70 -16.85 -18.31
C LEU A 281 -4.58 -17.28 -17.35
N ARG A 282 -3.80 -18.30 -17.73
CA ARG A 282 -2.62 -18.73 -17.00
C ARG A 282 -1.61 -17.60 -16.79
N ASN A 283 -1.27 -16.87 -17.85
CA ASN A 283 -0.31 -15.77 -17.74
C ASN A 283 -0.81 -14.67 -16.80
N LEU A 284 -2.11 -14.33 -16.87
CA LEU A 284 -2.72 -13.34 -15.98
C LEU A 284 -2.74 -13.82 -14.54
N LEU A 285 -3.10 -15.08 -14.29
CA LEU A 285 -3.06 -15.70 -12.96
C LEU A 285 -1.64 -15.78 -12.40
N GLU A 286 -0.62 -16.02 -13.22
CA GLU A 286 0.78 -16.04 -12.77
C GLU A 286 1.30 -14.64 -12.43
N ASN A 287 1.00 -13.63 -13.26
CA ASN A 287 1.73 -12.37 -13.23
C ASN A 287 0.93 -11.15 -12.73
N SER A 288 -0.40 -11.22 -12.77
CA SER A 288 -1.26 -10.04 -12.64
C SER A 288 -2.45 -10.19 -11.69
N LEU A 289 -3.00 -11.39 -11.50
CA LEU A 289 -4.21 -11.61 -10.69
C LEU A 289 -3.88 -12.23 -9.33
N ASP A 290 -4.35 -11.58 -8.27
CA ASP A 290 -4.10 -11.90 -6.87
C ASP A 290 -5.11 -12.96 -6.35
N ILE A 291 -5.08 -14.15 -6.97
CA ILE A 291 -5.99 -15.26 -6.66
C ILE A 291 -5.76 -15.88 -5.26
N PHE A 292 -4.58 -15.72 -4.68
CA PHE A 292 -4.27 -16.19 -3.32
C PHE A 292 -4.39 -15.09 -2.26
N GLY A 293 -4.75 -13.87 -2.67
CA GLY A 293 -4.82 -12.70 -1.83
C GLY A 293 -6.01 -12.69 -0.87
N ILE A 294 -6.02 -11.66 -0.04
CA ILE A 294 -7.13 -11.39 0.88
C ILE A 294 -8.33 -10.92 0.05
N PRO A 295 -9.51 -11.54 0.21
CA PRO A 295 -10.71 -11.12 -0.50
C PRO A 295 -11.13 -9.71 -0.06
N ASN A 296 -11.73 -8.95 -0.97
CA ASN A 296 -12.19 -7.60 -0.68
C ASN A 296 -13.66 -7.40 -1.10
N LEU A 297 -14.26 -6.31 -0.64
CA LEU A 297 -15.68 -6.03 -0.90
C LEU A 297 -15.99 -5.86 -2.40
N LYS A 298 -15.04 -5.36 -3.20
CA LYS A 298 -15.19 -5.29 -4.67
C LYS A 298 -15.35 -6.70 -5.26
N MET A 299 -14.49 -7.64 -4.88
CA MET A 299 -14.54 -9.03 -5.31
C MET A 299 -15.87 -9.68 -4.90
N GLY A 300 -16.30 -9.53 -3.65
CA GLY A 300 -17.58 -10.09 -3.17
C GLY A 300 -18.79 -9.55 -3.94
N ARG A 301 -18.82 -8.23 -4.18
CA ARG A 301 -19.87 -7.58 -4.97
C ARG A 301 -19.88 -8.06 -6.42
N SER A 302 -18.72 -8.11 -7.09
CA SER A 302 -18.59 -8.62 -8.47
C SER A 302 -19.05 -10.07 -8.56
N LEU A 303 -18.61 -10.93 -7.63
CA LEU A 303 -18.96 -12.33 -7.58
C LEU A 303 -20.48 -12.53 -7.48
N TYR A 304 -21.13 -11.83 -6.54
CA TYR A 304 -22.58 -11.90 -6.38
C TYR A 304 -23.30 -11.42 -7.65
N SER A 305 -22.92 -10.27 -8.20
CA SER A 305 -23.54 -9.70 -9.40
C SER A 305 -23.44 -10.62 -10.63
N ILE A 306 -22.32 -11.31 -10.80
CA ILE A 306 -22.08 -12.21 -11.93
C ILE A 306 -22.81 -13.55 -11.73
N LEU A 307 -22.81 -14.07 -10.50
CA LEU A 307 -23.37 -15.38 -10.21
C LEU A 307 -24.83 -15.37 -9.82
N GLU A 308 -25.47 -14.22 -9.55
CA GLU A 308 -26.81 -14.14 -8.94
C GLU A 308 -27.85 -15.12 -9.53
N ASN A 309 -27.85 -15.28 -10.86
CA ASN A 309 -28.78 -16.14 -11.59
C ASN A 309 -28.33 -17.61 -11.72
N LYS A 310 -27.10 -17.92 -11.31
CA LYS A 310 -26.47 -19.26 -11.31
C LYS A 310 -26.42 -19.88 -9.91
N LEU A 311 -26.68 -19.11 -8.85
CA LEU A 311 -26.65 -19.58 -7.45
C LEU A 311 -27.91 -20.38 -7.08
N ASN A 312 -27.75 -21.38 -6.20
CA ASN A 312 -28.87 -21.99 -5.48
C ASN A 312 -29.37 -21.05 -4.36
N ASP A 313 -30.50 -21.36 -3.74
CA ASP A 313 -31.10 -20.50 -2.71
C ASP A 313 -30.20 -20.28 -1.48
N GLU A 314 -29.42 -21.29 -1.08
CA GLU A 314 -28.50 -21.22 0.06
C GLU A 314 -27.31 -20.28 -0.23
N ASP A 315 -26.66 -20.47 -1.37
CA ASP A 315 -25.55 -19.62 -1.81
C ASP A 315 -26.02 -18.21 -2.13
N LYS A 316 -27.23 -18.04 -2.66
CA LYS A 316 -27.83 -16.72 -2.88
C LYS A 316 -28.07 -16.00 -1.56
N ALA A 317 -28.60 -16.67 -0.54
CA ALA A 317 -28.76 -16.08 0.79
C ALA A 317 -27.39 -15.66 1.35
N LYS A 318 -26.36 -16.49 1.18
CA LYS A 318 -24.99 -16.22 1.64
C LYS A 318 -24.32 -15.04 0.93
N LEU A 319 -24.39 -14.97 -0.40
CA LEU A 319 -23.73 -13.91 -1.19
C LEU A 319 -24.55 -12.62 -1.32
N SER A 320 -25.85 -12.66 -1.07
CA SER A 320 -26.66 -11.43 -1.06
C SER A 320 -26.20 -10.44 0.03
N ASP A 321 -25.69 -10.95 1.15
CA ASP A 321 -24.93 -10.19 2.15
C ASP A 321 -23.42 -10.44 1.99
N TYR A 322 -22.90 -10.06 0.82
CA TYR A 322 -21.49 -10.23 0.50
C TYR A 322 -20.56 -9.51 1.50
N GLU A 323 -21.01 -8.43 2.15
CA GLU A 323 -20.17 -7.69 3.11
C GLU A 323 -19.89 -8.54 4.35
N SER A 324 -20.94 -9.09 4.95
CA SER A 324 -20.83 -9.99 6.09
C SER A 324 -20.08 -11.26 5.74
N TYR A 325 -20.36 -11.82 4.56
CA TYR A 325 -19.68 -13.01 4.07
C TYR A 325 -18.16 -12.78 3.91
N ILE A 326 -17.75 -11.72 3.21
CA ILE A 326 -16.33 -11.40 2.99
C ILE A 326 -15.62 -11.11 4.31
N LYS A 327 -16.27 -10.44 5.26
CA LYS A 327 -15.72 -10.23 6.60
C LYS A 327 -15.44 -11.55 7.33
N ASN A 328 -16.39 -12.49 7.27
CA ASN A 328 -16.19 -13.82 7.85
C ASN A 328 -15.03 -14.57 7.16
N CYS A 329 -14.94 -14.48 5.83
CA CYS A 329 -13.81 -15.04 5.08
C CYS A 329 -12.45 -14.46 5.50
N ILE A 330 -12.35 -13.15 5.73
CA ILE A 330 -11.12 -12.51 6.22
C ILE A 330 -10.76 -13.02 7.61
N ASN A 331 -11.73 -13.12 8.53
CA ASN A 331 -11.51 -13.66 9.88
C ASN A 331 -11.04 -15.12 9.86
N GLU A 332 -11.57 -15.92 8.93
CA GLU A 332 -11.16 -17.31 8.71
C GLU A 332 -9.82 -17.42 7.94
N LYS A 333 -9.32 -16.30 7.40
CA LYS A 333 -8.15 -16.17 6.53
C LYS A 333 -8.27 -16.99 5.24
N LYS A 334 -9.45 -16.97 4.65
CA LYS A 334 -9.72 -17.50 3.30
C LYS A 334 -9.09 -16.62 2.24
N SER A 335 -8.62 -17.23 1.17
CA SER A 335 -8.15 -16.55 -0.04
C SER A 335 -9.29 -16.37 -1.05
N VAL A 336 -9.06 -15.55 -2.08
CA VAL A 336 -9.95 -15.46 -3.24
C VAL A 336 -10.20 -16.85 -3.86
N LEU A 337 -9.17 -17.69 -3.98
CA LEU A 337 -9.30 -19.08 -4.46
C LEU A 337 -10.28 -19.90 -3.62
N ASP A 338 -10.20 -19.84 -2.28
CA ASP A 338 -11.11 -20.61 -1.43
C ASP A 338 -12.57 -20.21 -1.69
N ILE A 339 -12.82 -18.91 -1.84
CA ILE A 339 -14.15 -18.39 -2.11
C ILE A 339 -14.64 -18.85 -3.47
N LEU A 340 -13.82 -18.76 -4.52
CA LEU A 340 -14.20 -19.21 -5.85
C LEU A 340 -14.57 -20.70 -5.86
N CYS A 341 -13.81 -21.53 -5.14
CA CYS A 341 -14.11 -22.96 -4.99
C CYS A 341 -15.42 -23.26 -4.24
N GLU A 342 -15.99 -22.31 -3.48
CA GLU A 342 -17.27 -22.47 -2.77
C GLU A 342 -18.49 -22.24 -3.68
N PHE A 343 -18.33 -21.71 -4.88
CA PHE A 343 -19.43 -21.27 -5.76
C PHE A 343 -19.31 -21.86 -7.18
N PRO A 344 -20.38 -21.82 -8.01
CA PRO A 344 -20.36 -22.38 -9.36
C PRO A 344 -19.55 -21.50 -10.34
N THR A 345 -18.22 -21.52 -10.23
CA THR A 345 -17.29 -20.64 -11.00
C THR A 345 -16.63 -21.32 -12.20
N LYS A 346 -16.91 -22.60 -12.46
CA LYS A 346 -16.26 -23.35 -13.54
C LYS A 346 -16.52 -22.75 -14.94
N ASP A 347 -17.73 -22.22 -15.15
CA ASP A 347 -18.20 -21.70 -16.44
C ASP A 347 -18.08 -20.17 -16.53
N LEU A 348 -17.19 -19.57 -15.73
CA LEU A 348 -16.92 -18.13 -15.82
C LEU A 348 -16.17 -17.80 -17.11
N LYS A 349 -16.56 -16.71 -17.76
CA LYS A 349 -15.83 -16.14 -18.89
C LYS A 349 -14.61 -15.38 -18.41
N ILE A 350 -13.65 -15.13 -19.31
CA ILE A 350 -12.41 -14.42 -18.98
C ILE A 350 -12.71 -13.01 -18.43
N GLU A 351 -13.60 -12.26 -19.06
CA GLU A 351 -14.02 -10.94 -18.60
C GLU A 351 -14.61 -10.96 -17.18
N GLU A 352 -15.41 -11.98 -16.84
CA GLU A 352 -15.99 -12.17 -15.51
C GLU A 352 -14.90 -12.48 -14.47
N ILE A 353 -13.90 -13.29 -14.84
CA ILE A 353 -12.75 -13.62 -13.98
C ILE A 353 -11.94 -12.35 -13.66
N LEU A 354 -11.69 -11.50 -14.66
CA LEU A 354 -10.96 -10.23 -14.50
C LEU A 354 -11.70 -9.23 -13.60
N GLU A 355 -13.04 -9.29 -13.58
CA GLU A 355 -13.85 -8.45 -12.70
C GLU A 355 -13.89 -8.91 -11.24
N ILE A 356 -13.77 -10.22 -11.02
CA ILE A 356 -13.85 -10.83 -9.69
C ILE A 356 -12.48 -10.81 -9.01
N ILE A 357 -11.42 -11.25 -9.70
CA ILE A 357 -10.12 -11.45 -9.07
C ILE A 357 -9.35 -10.11 -9.01
N PRO A 358 -8.94 -9.66 -7.81
CA PRO A 358 -8.12 -8.46 -7.67
C PRO A 358 -6.78 -8.57 -8.40
N THR A 359 -6.16 -7.44 -8.74
CA THR A 359 -4.82 -7.43 -9.33
C THR A 359 -3.73 -7.49 -8.26
N ILE A 360 -2.59 -8.10 -8.59
CA ILE A 360 -1.39 -8.12 -7.74
C ILE A 360 -0.84 -6.70 -7.63
N THR A 361 -0.62 -6.24 -6.40
CA THR A 361 -0.01 -4.94 -6.12
C THR A 361 1.49 -5.05 -5.82
N ALA A 362 2.25 -3.97 -5.99
CA ALA A 362 3.62 -3.90 -5.51
C ALA A 362 3.67 -3.93 -3.98
N ARG A 363 4.74 -4.50 -3.42
CA ARG A 363 5.01 -4.52 -1.97
C ARG A 363 6.32 -3.76 -1.72
N SER A 364 6.25 -2.78 -0.83
CA SER A 364 7.38 -1.92 -0.47
C SER A 364 8.28 -2.59 0.57
N TYR A 365 9.59 -2.45 0.39
CA TYR A 365 10.61 -2.91 1.33
C TYR A 365 11.65 -1.81 1.55
N SER A 366 11.96 -1.52 2.81
CA SER A 366 13.03 -0.57 3.15
C SER A 366 14.39 -1.10 2.71
N ILE A 367 15.16 -0.26 2.03
CA ILE A 367 16.52 -0.61 1.61
C ILE A 367 17.42 -0.63 2.86
N ALA A 368 18.13 -1.75 3.06
CA ALA A 368 18.95 -2.01 4.24
C ALA A 368 20.42 -1.64 4.08
N SER A 369 20.82 -1.13 2.92
CA SER A 369 22.20 -0.77 2.56
C SER A 369 22.35 0.72 2.26
N SER A 370 23.57 1.25 2.39
CA SER A 370 24.00 2.51 1.77
C SER A 370 24.82 2.23 0.52
N ARG A 371 24.64 3.06 -0.52
CA ARG A 371 25.46 3.03 -1.74
C ARG A 371 26.95 3.22 -1.46
N LYS A 372 27.30 4.01 -0.45
CA LYS A 372 28.71 4.24 -0.07
C LYS A 372 29.40 3.01 0.50
N VAL A 373 28.63 2.03 0.96
CA VAL A 373 29.15 0.78 1.54
C VAL A 373 28.96 -0.40 0.59
N SER A 374 27.76 -0.59 0.05
CA SER A 374 27.40 -1.75 -0.80
C SER A 374 27.74 -1.55 -2.29
N GLY A 375 28.09 -0.32 -2.70
CA GLY A 375 28.39 0.04 -4.10
C GLY A 375 27.19 0.59 -4.86
N ASP A 376 27.44 1.10 -6.06
CA ASP A 376 26.46 1.95 -6.77
C ASP A 376 25.20 1.24 -7.26
N ASN A 377 25.28 -0.06 -7.55
CA ASN A 377 24.19 -0.80 -8.19
C ASN A 377 23.66 -1.98 -7.34
N LEU A 378 24.00 -2.03 -6.05
CA LEU A 378 23.58 -3.10 -5.15
C LEU A 378 22.67 -2.54 -4.06
N ILE A 379 21.53 -3.20 -3.84
CA ILE A 379 20.67 -2.98 -2.67
C ILE A 379 20.57 -4.27 -1.87
N GLU A 380 20.54 -4.11 -0.54
CA GLU A 380 20.29 -5.20 0.40
C GLU A 380 18.91 -5.02 1.02
N LEU A 381 18.15 -6.09 1.16
CA LEU A 381 16.83 -6.10 1.80
C LEU A 381 16.81 -7.16 2.89
N ILE A 382 16.26 -6.83 4.06
CA ILE A 382 15.98 -7.79 5.12
C ILE A 382 14.48 -8.02 5.26
N ILE A 383 14.02 -9.21 4.87
CA ILE A 383 12.60 -9.51 4.66
C ILE A 383 12.18 -10.68 5.55
N GLY A 384 11.26 -10.41 6.48
CA GLY A 384 10.60 -11.46 7.25
C GLY A 384 9.57 -12.19 6.37
N ILE A 385 9.66 -13.51 6.27
CA ILE A 385 8.69 -14.29 5.50
C ILE A 385 7.37 -14.33 6.26
N ASN A 386 6.33 -13.74 5.65
CA ASN A 386 5.01 -13.68 6.26
C ASN A 386 4.30 -15.03 6.09
N ASN A 387 4.03 -15.70 7.20
CA ASN A 387 3.18 -16.88 7.26
C ASN A 387 2.07 -16.71 8.30
N TYR A 388 0.97 -17.41 8.11
CA TYR A 388 -0.19 -17.37 8.99
C TYR A 388 -0.95 -18.69 8.96
N THR A 389 -1.58 -19.03 10.08
CA THR A 389 -2.44 -20.20 10.20
C THR A 389 -3.89 -19.82 9.96
N THR A 390 -4.58 -20.52 9.06
CA THR A 390 -6.02 -20.34 8.77
C THR A 390 -6.90 -20.95 9.86
N ALA A 391 -8.21 -20.65 9.83
CA ALA A 391 -9.18 -21.29 10.73
C ALA A 391 -9.24 -22.83 10.57
N LYS A 392 -8.81 -23.36 9.41
CA LYS A 392 -8.67 -24.80 9.14
C LYS A 392 -7.33 -25.39 9.59
N ASN A 393 -6.53 -24.65 10.37
CA ASN A 393 -5.18 -25.04 10.80
C ASN A 393 -4.18 -25.27 9.65
N GLU A 394 -4.37 -24.62 8.51
CA GLU A 394 -3.42 -24.65 7.40
C GLU A 394 -2.42 -23.49 7.50
N THR A 395 -1.14 -23.76 7.32
CA THR A 395 -0.13 -22.70 7.20
C THR A 395 -0.09 -22.17 5.78
N ARG A 396 -0.33 -20.86 5.64
CA ARG A 396 -0.25 -20.12 4.38
C ARG A 396 0.77 -19.00 4.47
N TYR A 397 1.10 -18.43 3.32
CA TYR A 397 2.14 -17.42 3.19
C TYR A 397 1.60 -16.22 2.44
N GLY A 398 2.12 -15.03 2.75
CA GLY A 398 1.91 -13.86 1.90
C GLY A 398 2.58 -14.06 0.54
N ILE A 399 1.91 -13.70 -0.55
CA ILE A 399 2.35 -13.97 -1.94
C ILE A 399 3.75 -13.44 -2.19
N ALA A 400 4.00 -12.16 -1.86
CA ALA A 400 5.30 -11.54 -2.10
C ALA A 400 6.42 -12.26 -1.37
N THR A 401 6.28 -12.47 -0.07
CA THR A 401 7.31 -13.13 0.73
C THR A 401 7.48 -14.60 0.36
N LYS A 402 6.40 -15.30 -0.02
CA LYS A 402 6.48 -16.68 -0.47
C LYS A 402 7.30 -16.79 -1.75
N TRP A 403 6.96 -15.98 -2.76
CA TRP A 403 7.72 -15.93 -4.01
C TRP A 403 9.17 -15.55 -3.77
N ILE A 404 9.41 -14.50 -2.98
CA ILE A 404 10.76 -14.05 -2.59
C ILE A 404 11.56 -15.19 -1.95
N SER A 405 10.95 -16.00 -1.09
CA SER A 405 11.65 -17.12 -0.43
C SER A 405 12.14 -18.21 -1.41
N THR A 406 11.57 -18.26 -2.63
CA THR A 406 11.95 -19.22 -3.67
C THR A 406 13.00 -18.70 -4.64
N LEU A 407 13.30 -17.40 -4.61
CA LEU A 407 14.21 -16.75 -5.55
C LEU A 407 15.63 -17.28 -5.42
N LYS A 408 16.24 -17.60 -6.56
CA LYS A 408 17.61 -18.12 -6.66
C LYS A 408 18.55 -17.07 -7.26
N PRO A 409 19.86 -17.17 -7.00
CA PRO A 409 20.84 -16.33 -7.68
C PRO A 409 20.69 -16.38 -9.21
N SER A 410 20.96 -15.26 -9.88
CA SER A 410 20.77 -15.00 -11.32
C SER A 410 19.31 -14.86 -11.80
N GLU A 411 18.31 -15.14 -10.97
CA GLU A 411 16.92 -14.82 -11.32
C GLU A 411 16.70 -13.31 -11.33
N LYS A 412 15.75 -12.87 -12.16
CA LYS A 412 15.46 -11.45 -12.34
C LYS A 412 14.10 -11.09 -11.76
N ILE A 413 14.05 -9.94 -11.10
CA ILE A 413 12.83 -9.37 -10.55
C ILE A 413 12.64 -7.94 -11.05
N CYS A 414 11.39 -7.51 -11.14
CA CYS A 414 11.06 -6.12 -11.46
C CYS A 414 10.79 -5.37 -10.15
N GLY A 415 11.40 -4.20 -10.00
CA GLY A 415 11.16 -3.31 -8.89
C GLY A 415 11.36 -1.85 -9.25
N GLU A 416 10.87 -0.96 -8.40
CA GLU A 416 10.99 0.48 -8.55
C GLU A 416 11.49 1.08 -7.24
N VAL A 417 12.65 1.74 -7.27
CA VAL A 417 13.13 2.50 -6.10
C VAL A 417 12.33 3.78 -5.97
N LYS A 418 11.89 4.06 -4.75
CA LYS A 418 11.11 5.26 -4.41
C LYS A 418 11.70 5.94 -3.19
N GLU A 419 11.50 7.25 -3.15
CA GLU A 419 11.83 8.06 -2.00
C GLU A 419 11.08 7.55 -0.76
N GLY A 420 11.82 7.30 0.32
CA GLY A 420 11.26 6.89 1.59
C GLY A 420 10.52 8.00 2.33
N VAL A 421 9.86 7.63 3.42
CA VAL A 421 9.27 8.61 4.35
C VAL A 421 10.36 9.32 5.14
N MET A 422 11.46 8.63 5.42
CA MET A 422 12.61 9.14 6.16
C MET A 422 13.39 10.17 5.34
N LYS A 423 13.63 11.35 5.91
CA LYS A 423 14.37 12.45 5.30
C LYS A 423 15.79 12.48 5.82
N PHE A 424 16.65 11.63 5.27
CA PHE A 424 18.04 11.48 5.71
C PHE A 424 18.81 12.80 5.82
N ASP A 425 18.67 13.69 4.84
CA ASP A 425 19.40 14.97 4.78
C ASP A 425 19.18 15.86 6.00
N SER A 426 17.99 15.78 6.63
CA SER A 426 17.68 16.56 7.84
C SER A 426 18.59 16.21 9.03
N PHE A 427 19.08 14.97 9.08
CA PHE A 427 19.89 14.48 10.19
C PHE A 427 21.26 13.96 9.77
N ALA A 428 21.66 14.06 8.51
CA ALA A 428 22.91 13.49 7.98
C ALA A 428 24.15 13.86 8.81
N GLU A 429 24.24 15.10 9.29
CA GLU A 429 25.36 15.62 10.10
C GLU A 429 25.04 15.80 11.59
N GLN A 430 23.77 15.62 11.99
CA GLN A 430 23.33 15.83 13.36
C GLN A 430 23.52 14.57 14.21
N PRO A 431 23.64 14.66 15.54
CA PRO A 431 23.53 13.49 16.42
C PRO A 431 22.20 12.76 16.20
N ALA A 432 22.21 11.43 16.20
CA ALA A 432 21.02 10.64 15.88
C ALA A 432 20.74 9.57 16.95
N ILE A 433 19.52 9.58 17.48
CA ILE A 433 18.91 8.54 18.31
C ILE A 433 18.10 7.65 17.38
N MET A 434 18.67 6.51 17.01
CA MET A 434 18.08 5.53 16.10
C MET A 434 17.44 4.42 16.90
N ILE A 435 16.14 4.20 16.73
CA ILE A 435 15.34 3.25 17.51
C ILE A 435 14.67 2.28 16.55
N CYS A 436 14.94 0.99 16.69
CA CYS A 436 14.28 0.00 15.85
C CYS A 436 14.04 -1.35 16.50
N THR A 437 13.14 -2.13 15.89
CA THR A 437 12.88 -3.51 16.30
C THR A 437 12.79 -4.44 15.10
N GLY A 438 13.38 -5.64 15.20
CA GLY A 438 13.30 -6.65 14.16
C GLY A 438 13.75 -6.13 12.79
N THR A 439 12.94 -6.34 11.74
CA THR A 439 13.25 -5.89 10.37
C THR A 439 13.32 -4.38 10.21
N GLY A 440 12.85 -3.58 11.20
CA GLY A 440 12.99 -2.12 11.18
C GLY A 440 14.44 -1.66 11.21
N ILE A 441 15.38 -2.57 11.49
CA ILE A 441 16.80 -2.34 11.31
C ILE A 441 17.17 -2.01 9.86
N ALA A 442 16.34 -2.32 8.86
CA ALA A 442 16.62 -2.04 7.44
C ALA A 442 16.94 -0.56 7.20
N SER A 443 15.98 0.34 7.40
CA SER A 443 16.16 1.78 7.18
C SER A 443 17.25 2.36 8.08
N ILE A 444 17.31 1.89 9.33
CA ILE A 444 18.32 2.33 10.30
C ILE A 444 19.72 1.95 9.85
N ARG A 445 19.93 0.71 9.38
CA ARG A 445 21.23 0.23 8.89
C ARG A 445 21.67 1.02 7.67
N SER A 446 20.77 1.30 6.72
CA SER A 446 21.08 2.12 5.54
C SER A 446 21.58 3.51 5.95
N CYS A 447 20.84 4.21 6.83
CA CYS A 447 21.23 5.52 7.33
C CYS A 447 22.52 5.49 8.16
N LEU A 448 22.70 4.44 8.97
CA LEU A 448 23.85 4.27 9.83
C LEU A 448 25.12 4.05 9.01
N GLN A 449 25.07 3.16 8.02
CA GLN A 449 26.19 2.93 7.09
C GLN A 449 26.60 4.22 6.37
N GLU A 450 25.62 4.98 5.87
CA GLU A 450 25.88 6.26 5.22
C GLU A 450 26.60 7.23 6.17
N ARG A 451 26.06 7.42 7.37
CA ARG A 451 26.63 8.34 8.38
C ARG A 451 28.05 7.96 8.79
N ILE A 452 28.28 6.67 9.04
CA ILE A 452 29.62 6.17 9.39
C ILE A 452 30.59 6.38 8.23
N SER A 453 30.18 6.12 6.99
CA SER A 453 31.01 6.37 5.81
C SER A 453 31.37 7.86 5.62
N GLN A 454 30.53 8.76 6.13
CA GLN A 454 30.75 10.20 6.17
C GLN A 454 31.53 10.66 7.43
N GLY A 455 31.97 9.74 8.29
CA GLY A 455 32.77 10.02 9.48
C GLY A 455 31.98 10.41 10.73
N GLN A 456 30.65 10.31 10.71
CA GLN A 456 29.80 10.62 11.86
C GLN A 456 29.92 9.55 12.95
N LYS A 457 30.12 10.01 14.20
CA LYS A 457 30.28 9.13 15.38
C LYS A 457 29.18 9.27 16.43
N GLU A 458 28.35 10.30 16.33
CA GLU A 458 27.25 10.54 17.26
C GLU A 458 26.00 9.75 16.84
N ASN A 459 26.13 8.43 16.86
CA ASN A 459 25.07 7.48 16.53
C ASN A 459 24.71 6.66 17.77
N TYR A 460 23.44 6.74 18.19
CA TYR A 460 22.94 6.06 19.38
C TYR A 460 21.84 5.10 18.96
N LEU A 461 22.14 3.80 18.90
CA LEU A 461 21.22 2.78 18.37
C LEU A 461 20.58 1.98 19.50
N PHE A 462 19.26 2.13 19.63
CA PHE A 462 18.39 1.31 20.47
C PHE A 462 17.76 0.22 19.60
N PHE A 463 18.23 -1.03 19.73
CA PHE A 463 17.81 -2.14 18.88
C PHE A 463 17.14 -3.26 19.67
N GLY A 464 15.89 -3.56 19.35
CA GLY A 464 15.10 -4.62 19.96
C GLY A 464 14.94 -5.86 19.09
N PHE A 465 15.11 -7.02 19.68
CA PHE A 465 14.92 -8.34 19.05
C PHE A 465 14.38 -9.34 20.08
N ARG A 466 14.10 -10.59 19.67
CA ARG A 466 13.59 -11.60 20.60
C ARG A 466 14.74 -12.27 21.34
N ASN A 467 15.67 -12.86 20.60
CA ASN A 467 16.73 -13.66 21.17
C ASN A 467 18.08 -13.37 20.53
N THR A 468 19.11 -13.30 21.37
CA THR A 468 20.49 -13.21 20.89
C THR A 468 20.86 -14.46 20.08
N ASN A 469 21.57 -14.28 18.96
CA ASN A 469 21.94 -15.28 17.96
C ASN A 469 20.78 -15.86 17.11
N ASN A 470 19.54 -15.37 17.25
CA ASN A 470 18.41 -15.86 16.46
C ASN A 470 17.86 -14.80 15.51
N ASP A 471 17.52 -13.63 16.04
CA ASP A 471 16.92 -12.51 15.29
C ASP A 471 17.55 -11.14 15.63
N ASP A 472 18.80 -11.16 16.10
CA ASP A 472 19.68 -10.03 16.33
C ASP A 472 20.43 -9.65 15.05
N TYR A 473 19.67 -9.25 14.04
CA TYR A 473 20.17 -9.00 12.69
C TYR A 473 21.38 -8.03 12.67
N PHE A 474 22.38 -8.38 11.86
CA PHE A 474 23.62 -7.59 11.64
C PHE A 474 24.46 -7.36 12.91
N MET A 475 24.31 -8.16 13.97
CA MET A 475 25.02 -7.94 15.24
C MET A 475 26.55 -7.86 15.12
N ASP A 476 27.18 -8.65 14.24
CA ASP A 476 28.63 -8.60 14.02
C ASP A 476 29.08 -7.27 13.42
N GLU A 477 28.32 -6.74 12.45
CA GLU A 477 28.55 -5.43 11.85
C GLU A 477 28.36 -4.31 12.87
N LEU A 478 27.27 -4.37 13.64
CA LEU A 478 26.94 -3.38 14.67
C LEU A 478 28.00 -3.35 15.77
N LYS A 479 28.46 -4.51 16.25
CA LYS A 479 29.53 -4.61 17.26
C LYS A 479 30.83 -4.01 16.75
N LYS A 480 31.21 -4.29 15.50
CA LYS A 480 32.39 -3.67 14.88
C LYS A 480 32.29 -2.14 14.88
N TYR A 481 31.14 -1.58 14.49
CA TYR A 481 30.93 -0.13 14.55
C TYR A 481 30.99 0.44 15.97
N SER A 482 30.54 -0.33 16.97
CA SER A 482 30.65 0.03 18.37
C SER A 482 32.10 0.04 18.86
N ASP A 483 32.88 -0.98 18.51
CA ASP A 483 34.28 -1.12 18.90
C ASP A 483 35.15 -0.01 18.28
N GLU A 484 34.81 0.43 17.07
CA GLU A 484 35.44 1.58 16.39
C GLU A 484 35.01 2.95 16.94
N GLY A 485 34.04 2.97 17.88
CA GLY A 485 33.50 4.19 18.49
C GLY A 485 32.59 5.00 17.56
N SER A 486 32.10 4.39 16.48
CA SER A 486 31.21 5.00 15.50
C SER A 486 29.74 4.94 15.93
N VAL A 487 29.38 4.00 16.81
CA VAL A 487 28.01 3.78 17.32
C VAL A 487 28.04 3.45 18.81
N LYS A 488 27.04 3.91 19.56
CA LYS A 488 26.73 3.39 20.89
C LYS A 488 25.50 2.50 20.81
N LEU A 489 25.64 1.22 21.20
CA LEU A 489 24.58 0.22 21.12
C LEU A 489 23.84 0.05 22.45
N PHE A 490 22.51 0.04 22.37
CA PHE A 490 21.59 -0.25 23.45
C PHE A 490 20.66 -1.39 23.01
N LEU A 491 20.92 -2.61 23.47
CA LEU A 491 20.25 -3.81 22.97
C LEU A 491 19.12 -4.24 23.91
N ALA A 492 17.97 -4.61 23.34
CA ALA A 492 16.80 -5.11 24.06
C ALA A 492 16.38 -6.49 23.55
N ALA A 493 16.92 -7.55 24.18
CA ALA A 493 16.51 -8.93 23.92
C ALA A 493 15.26 -9.26 24.76
N SER A 494 14.11 -9.40 24.12
CA SER A 494 12.82 -9.55 24.82
C SER A 494 12.55 -10.96 25.37
N ARG A 495 13.36 -11.96 25.01
CA ARG A 495 13.14 -13.38 25.31
C ARG A 495 14.37 -14.14 25.81
N ASP A 496 15.50 -13.47 26.06
CA ASP A 496 16.69 -14.11 26.63
C ASP A 496 16.58 -14.34 28.14
N GLN A 497 15.60 -13.70 28.76
CA GLN A 497 15.28 -13.81 30.18
C GLN A 497 13.75 -13.87 30.40
N PRO A 498 13.27 -14.29 31.59
CA PRO A 498 11.84 -14.39 31.87
C PRO A 498 11.09 -13.04 31.80
N GLU A 499 11.79 -11.96 32.16
CA GLU A 499 11.27 -10.59 32.14
C GLU A 499 11.46 -9.98 30.74
N LYS A 500 10.45 -9.27 30.24
CA LYS A 500 10.46 -8.80 28.85
C LYS A 500 11.09 -7.42 28.76
N VAL A 501 12.31 -7.37 28.25
CA VAL A 501 13.03 -6.11 28.00
C VAL A 501 12.77 -5.64 26.56
N TYR A 502 12.29 -4.41 26.42
CA TYR A 502 12.02 -3.75 25.14
C TYR A 502 12.83 -2.46 24.99
N VAL A 503 12.78 -1.85 23.80
CA VAL A 503 13.55 -0.63 23.51
C VAL A 503 13.12 0.56 24.36
N GLN A 504 11.85 0.68 24.74
CA GLN A 504 11.38 1.71 25.67
C GLN A 504 12.03 1.60 27.04
N ASN A 505 12.24 0.37 27.54
CA ASN A 505 12.94 0.16 28.80
C ASN A 505 14.39 0.61 28.69
N LYS A 506 15.05 0.37 27.54
CA LYS A 506 16.40 0.86 27.30
C LYS A 506 16.49 2.38 27.19
N LEU A 507 15.47 3.04 26.65
CA LEU A 507 15.37 4.49 26.63
C LEU A 507 15.27 5.03 28.06
N GLU A 508 14.37 4.47 28.88
CA GLU A 508 14.16 4.85 30.29
C GLU A 508 15.41 4.59 31.15
N GLU A 509 16.05 3.43 31.02
CA GLU A 509 17.33 3.12 31.69
C GLU A 509 18.43 4.16 31.37
N ASN A 510 18.33 4.82 30.21
CA ASN A 510 19.28 5.83 29.73
C ASN A 510 18.63 7.22 29.64
N ALA A 511 17.59 7.49 30.44
CA ALA A 511 16.77 8.71 30.37
C ALA A 511 17.60 9.98 30.32
N LYS A 512 18.55 10.14 31.26
CA LYS A 512 19.44 11.29 31.32
C LYS A 512 20.26 11.51 30.05
N LEU A 513 20.79 10.43 29.45
CA LEU A 513 21.54 10.54 28.19
C LEU A 513 20.61 10.98 27.06
N VAL A 514 19.45 10.34 26.93
CA VAL A 514 18.45 10.66 25.89
C VAL A 514 18.00 12.12 26.03
N TRP A 515 17.71 12.57 27.26
CA TRP A 515 17.36 13.95 27.57
C TRP A 515 18.43 14.94 27.12
N GLU A 516 19.70 14.69 27.44
CA GLU A 516 20.81 15.56 27.03
C GLU A 516 21.01 15.59 25.52
N LEU A 517 20.87 14.45 24.84
CA LEU A 517 20.96 14.38 23.38
C LEU A 517 19.87 15.23 22.72
N ILE A 518 18.63 15.12 23.20
CA ILE A 518 17.51 15.88 22.65
C ILE A 518 17.68 17.37 22.93
N THR A 519 17.93 17.76 24.18
CA THR A 519 17.83 19.17 24.62
C THR A 519 19.09 19.98 24.43
N LYS A 520 20.28 19.36 24.53
CA LYS A 520 21.57 20.07 24.43
C LYS A 520 22.24 19.88 23.07
N LYS A 521 21.99 18.75 22.42
CA LYS A 521 22.64 18.40 21.14
C LYS A 521 21.71 18.44 19.93
N ASN A 522 20.42 18.75 20.13
CA ASN A 522 19.42 18.75 19.05
C ASN A 522 19.42 17.44 18.26
N ALA A 523 19.55 16.31 18.96
CA ALA A 523 19.64 15.00 18.32
C ALA A 523 18.32 14.65 17.63
N HIS A 524 18.43 14.14 16.41
CA HIS A 524 17.28 13.66 15.66
C HIS A 524 16.89 12.27 16.14
N ILE A 525 15.60 11.97 16.14
CA ILE A 525 15.02 10.72 16.64
C ILE A 525 14.38 10.00 15.47
N ILE A 526 14.91 8.82 15.15
CA ILE A 526 14.49 8.04 13.99
C ILE A 526 13.95 6.70 14.49
N VAL A 527 12.69 6.39 14.20
CA VAL A 527 12.00 5.20 14.70
C VAL A 527 11.58 4.30 13.54
N SER A 528 11.96 3.01 13.57
CA SER A 528 11.53 2.05 12.55
C SER A 528 11.20 0.66 13.10
N GLY A 529 10.05 0.11 12.70
CA GLY A 529 9.59 -1.20 13.15
C GLY A 529 8.09 -1.40 13.03
N ASN A 530 7.50 -2.13 13.99
CA ASN A 530 6.08 -2.49 13.94
C ASN A 530 5.17 -1.28 14.24
N ILE A 531 4.32 -0.91 13.27
CA ILE A 531 3.44 0.27 13.36
C ILE A 531 2.45 0.22 14.52
N ASN A 532 2.05 -0.98 14.96
CA ASN A 532 1.00 -1.13 15.96
C ASN A 532 1.48 -0.94 17.40
N THR A 533 2.80 -1.01 17.64
CA THR A 533 3.32 -1.02 19.02
C THR A 533 4.51 -0.09 19.25
N LEU A 534 5.43 0.02 18.29
CA LEU A 534 6.70 0.70 18.52
C LEU A 534 6.52 2.23 18.66
N PRO A 535 5.83 2.94 17.74
CA PRO A 535 5.67 4.39 17.82
C PRO A 535 5.06 4.87 19.14
N SER A 536 3.95 4.25 19.56
CA SER A 536 3.25 4.61 20.79
C SER A 536 4.09 4.36 22.04
N SER A 537 4.86 3.26 22.06
CA SER A 537 5.73 2.92 23.19
C SER A 537 6.90 3.89 23.30
N VAL A 538 7.54 4.24 22.19
CA VAL A 538 8.64 5.21 22.14
C VAL A 538 8.16 6.60 22.56
N LYS A 539 7.03 7.06 22.02
CA LYS A 539 6.45 8.36 22.42
C LYS A 539 6.10 8.41 23.90
N THR A 540 5.65 7.31 24.48
CA THR A 540 5.37 7.25 25.91
C THR A 540 6.66 7.38 26.72
N ALA A 541 7.68 6.55 26.43
CA ALA A 541 8.97 6.66 27.09
C ALA A 541 9.62 8.05 26.95
N LEU A 542 9.54 8.66 25.77
CA LEU A 542 10.05 10.03 25.58
C LEU A 542 9.29 11.05 26.43
N ARG A 543 7.96 10.94 26.58
CA ARG A 543 7.21 11.85 27.47
C ARG A 543 7.66 11.66 28.92
N ASP A 544 7.84 10.43 29.34
CA ASP A 544 8.25 10.11 30.71
C ASP A 544 9.66 10.69 30.98
N ILE A 545 10.59 10.59 30.01
CA ILE A 545 11.90 11.22 30.09
C ILE A 545 11.80 12.76 30.21
N TYR A 546 10.92 13.41 29.44
CA TYR A 546 10.70 14.87 29.55
C TYR A 546 10.17 15.27 30.94
N ILE A 547 9.31 14.44 31.53
CA ILE A 547 8.74 14.68 32.87
C ILE A 547 9.82 14.49 33.93
N GLU A 548 10.54 13.36 33.89
CA GLU A 548 11.51 12.97 34.92
C GLU A 548 12.79 13.82 34.89
N GLU A 549 13.39 14.00 33.72
CA GLU A 549 14.67 14.70 33.60
C GLU A 549 14.49 16.22 33.36
N GLY A 550 13.36 16.61 32.75
CA GLY A 550 13.07 18.00 32.41
C GLY A 550 12.18 18.74 33.39
N GLY A 551 11.45 18.02 34.25
CA GLY A 551 10.43 18.62 35.15
C GLY A 551 9.20 19.15 34.41
N TYR A 552 8.91 18.64 33.22
CA TYR A 552 7.76 19.05 32.40
C TYR A 552 6.47 18.45 32.97
N THR A 553 5.34 19.13 32.76
CA THR A 553 4.03 18.49 32.91
C THR A 553 3.74 17.55 31.72
N LEU A 554 2.78 16.63 31.88
CA LEU A 554 2.36 15.73 30.78
C LEU A 554 1.95 16.49 29.51
N ASP A 555 1.24 17.62 29.67
CA ASP A 555 0.80 18.44 28.53
C ASP A 555 2.00 19.10 27.84
N GLN A 556 2.95 19.64 28.61
CA GLN A 556 4.18 20.22 28.07
C GLN A 556 5.01 19.16 27.33
N ALA A 557 5.21 17.99 27.93
CA ALA A 557 5.94 16.88 27.31
C ALA A 557 5.27 16.42 26.00
N THR A 558 3.94 16.33 25.99
CA THR A 558 3.17 15.97 24.79
C THR A 558 3.33 17.02 23.68
N GLN A 559 3.29 18.31 24.03
CA GLN A 559 3.53 19.40 23.08
C GLN A 559 4.96 19.43 22.55
N SER A 560 5.95 19.12 23.40
CA SER A 560 7.35 19.04 22.97
C SER A 560 7.57 17.93 21.95
N ILE A 561 7.04 16.73 22.16
CA ILE A 561 7.13 15.65 21.15
C ILE A 561 6.44 16.07 19.86
N GLN A 562 5.25 16.66 19.94
CA GLN A 562 4.57 17.17 18.75
C GLN A 562 5.42 18.20 17.99
N SER A 563 6.09 19.10 18.71
CA SER A 563 6.99 20.08 18.09
C SER A 563 8.17 19.41 17.38
N LEU A 564 8.73 18.32 17.93
CA LEU A 564 9.81 17.56 17.28
C LEU A 564 9.32 16.89 16.00
N GLU A 565 8.10 16.35 15.99
CA GLU A 565 7.49 15.79 14.78
C GLU A 565 7.28 16.88 13.73
N ASP A 566 6.70 18.02 14.12
CA ASP A 566 6.39 19.12 13.23
C ASP A 566 7.67 19.67 12.56
N GLN A 567 8.78 19.72 13.30
CA GLN A 567 10.10 20.15 12.85
C GLN A 567 10.92 19.06 12.12
N GLU A 568 10.38 17.85 11.97
CA GLU A 568 11.08 16.70 11.35
C GLU A 568 12.34 16.24 12.10
N ILE A 569 12.48 16.66 13.35
CA ILE A 569 13.53 16.14 14.26
C ILE A 569 13.16 14.73 14.71
N TYR A 570 11.87 14.45 14.89
CA TYR A 570 11.34 13.12 15.15
C TYR A 570 10.68 12.56 13.87
N GLN A 571 11.15 11.41 13.40
CA GLN A 571 10.66 10.75 12.18
C GLN A 571 10.37 9.26 12.42
N GLU A 572 9.32 8.75 11.77
CA GLU A 572 8.90 7.35 11.86
C GLU A 572 8.83 6.71 10.47
N GLU A 573 9.40 5.51 10.35
CA GLU A 573 9.19 4.60 9.22
C GLU A 573 8.78 3.22 9.77
N CYS A 574 7.49 3.08 10.07
CA CYS A 574 6.93 1.87 10.67
C CYS A 574 5.84 1.25 9.78
N TYR A 575 5.71 -0.08 9.82
CA TYR A 575 4.83 -0.87 8.96
C TYR A 575 4.10 -2.00 9.69
#